data_AF-A0A435DS82-F1
#
_entry.id   AF-A0A435DS82-F1
#
_cell.length_a   1.000
_cell.length_b   1.000
_cell.length_c   1.000
_cell.angle_alpha   90.00
_cell.angle_beta   90.00
_cell.angle_gamma   90.00
#
_symmetry.space_group_name_H-M   'P 1'
#
loop_
_entity.id
_entity.type
_entity.pdbx_description
1 polymer ?
#
loop_
_entity_poly.entity_id
_entity_poly.type
_entity_poly.pdbx_seq_one_letter_code
_entity_poly.pdbx_strand_id
1 'polypeptide(L)'
;MPEFILPPPATASVAIAGSVERFAVRRIFCVGRNYAAHARELGNDERDPPFFFTKPADAVVDSGAEISYPPLTANLHHEIELVVAIGKAGFRIPRADALAHVWGY
;
A
#
# COMPACT_ATOMS: atom_id res chain seq x y z
N MET A 1 1.82 4.44 -28.74
CA MET A 1 1.95 3.46 -27.64
C MET A 1 2.94 2.40 -28.09
N PRO A 2 3.79 1.86 -27.21
CA PRO A 2 4.67 0.76 -27.59
C PRO A 2 3.83 -0.45 -28.01
N GLU A 3 4.31 -1.21 -28.99
CA GLU A 3 3.76 -2.52 -29.33
C GLU A 3 4.32 -3.56 -28.38
N PHE A 4 3.45 -4.35 -27.77
CA PHE A 4 3.85 -5.43 -26.87
C PHE A 4 3.62 -6.78 -27.55
N ILE A 5 4.57 -7.70 -27.38
CA ILE A 5 4.48 -9.08 -27.90
C ILE A 5 3.35 -9.85 -27.19
N LEU A 6 3.04 -9.50 -25.95
CA LEU A 6 1.95 -10.04 -25.16
C LEU A 6 1.04 -8.90 -24.68
N PRO A 7 -0.28 -9.13 -24.51
CA PRO A 7 -1.15 -8.14 -23.90
C PRO A 7 -0.62 -7.74 -22.52
N PRO A 8 -0.55 -6.43 -22.20
CA PRO A 8 -0.17 -6.02 -20.86
C PRO A 8 -1.22 -6.51 -19.85
N PRO A 9 -0.82 -6.85 -18.62
CA PRO A 9 -1.77 -7.19 -17.58
C PRO A 9 -2.73 -6.02 -17.33
N ALA A 10 -3.93 -6.34 -16.83
CA ALA A 10 -4.87 -5.32 -16.40
C ALA A 10 -4.20 -4.38 -15.38
N THR A 11 -4.48 -3.08 -15.48
CA THR A 11 -3.94 -2.12 -14.51
C THR A 11 -4.59 -2.37 -13.15
N ALA A 12 -3.76 -2.73 -12.16
CA ALA A 12 -4.22 -2.85 -10.79
C ALA A 12 -4.89 -1.55 -10.33
N SER A 13 -6.04 -1.66 -9.69
CA SER A 13 -6.84 -0.51 -9.28
C SER A 13 -7.71 -0.85 -8.08
N VAL A 14 -8.09 0.16 -7.30
CA VAL A 14 -9.01 0.01 -6.15
C VAL A 14 -10.30 0.78 -6.38
N ALA A 15 -11.40 0.29 -5.83
CA ALA A 15 -12.70 0.96 -5.88
C ALA A 15 -12.68 2.30 -5.13
N ILE A 16 -13.43 3.28 -5.64
CA ILE A 16 -13.67 4.56 -5.00
C ILE A 16 -15.06 4.55 -4.38
N ALA A 17 -15.18 4.86 -3.09
CA ALA A 17 -16.46 4.88 -2.40
C ALA A 17 -17.45 5.82 -3.10
N GLY A 18 -18.61 5.28 -3.49
CA GLY A 18 -19.68 6.04 -4.15
C GLY A 18 -19.40 6.43 -5.62
N SER A 19 -18.36 5.87 -6.26
CA SER A 19 -18.03 6.13 -7.67
C SER A 19 -17.88 4.82 -8.45
N VAL A 20 -18.16 4.89 -9.75
CA VAL A 20 -17.84 3.82 -10.71
C VAL A 20 -16.40 3.91 -11.23
N GLU A 21 -15.75 5.06 -11.02
CA GLU A 21 -14.34 5.24 -11.32
C GLU A 21 -13.47 4.45 -10.33
N ARG A 22 -12.25 4.12 -10.77
CA ARG A 22 -11.28 3.38 -9.95
C ARG A 22 -9.97 4.13 -9.86
N PHE A 23 -9.30 4.02 -8.71
CA PHE A 23 -7.97 4.59 -8.51
C PHE A 23 -6.91 3.62 -9.02
N ALA A 24 -6.16 3.99 -10.07
CA ALA A 24 -5.11 3.16 -10.63
C ALA A 24 -3.89 3.09 -9.69
N VAL A 25 -3.51 1.89 -9.27
CA VAL A 25 -2.41 1.67 -8.33
C VAL A 25 -1.08 1.63 -9.07
N ARG A 26 -0.15 2.49 -8.66
CA ARG A 26 1.21 2.55 -9.24
C ARG A 26 2.20 1.68 -8.46
N ARG A 27 2.44 2.02 -7.20
CA ARG A 27 3.36 1.32 -6.28
C ARG A 27 2.74 1.34 -4.89
N ILE A 28 2.97 0.28 -4.14
CA ILE A 28 2.52 0.15 -2.76
C ILE A 28 3.76 0.22 -1.85
N PHE A 29 3.79 1.23 -0.99
CA PHE A 29 4.81 1.39 0.04
C PHE A 29 4.15 1.14 1.40
N CYS A 30 4.76 0.27 2.20
CA CYS A 30 4.31 -0.08 3.55
C CYS A 30 5.35 0.40 4.56
N VAL A 31 4.92 0.77 5.76
CA VAL A 31 5.80 1.32 6.80
C VAL A 31 5.85 0.36 7.99
N GLY A 32 6.99 -0.29 8.17
CA GLY A 32 7.23 -1.16 9.33
C GLY A 32 7.47 -0.35 10.59
N ARG A 33 6.95 -0.85 11.73
CA ARG A 33 7.16 -0.31 13.09
C ARG A 33 6.67 1.13 13.30
N ASN A 34 5.59 1.53 12.62
CA ASN A 34 5.06 2.89 12.70
C ASN A 34 4.06 3.14 13.86
N TYR A 35 3.85 2.15 14.73
CA TYR A 35 3.05 2.27 15.95
C TYR A 35 3.89 1.81 17.16
N ALA A 36 4.09 2.71 18.12
CA ALA A 36 4.97 2.47 19.28
C ALA A 36 4.54 1.25 20.12
N ALA A 37 3.23 1.03 20.28
CA ALA A 37 2.71 -0.14 20.99
C ALA A 37 3.09 -1.45 20.29
N HIS A 38 2.98 -1.51 18.97
CA HIS A 38 3.31 -2.70 18.18
C HIS A 38 4.82 -2.97 18.11
N ALA A 39 5.65 -1.92 18.10
CA ALA A 39 7.11 -2.07 18.15
C ALA A 39 7.57 -2.77 19.46
N ARG A 40 6.92 -2.46 20.59
CA ARG A 40 7.19 -3.09 21.89
C ARG A 40 6.77 -4.56 21.94
N GLU A 41 5.65 -4.92 21.31
CA GLU A 41 5.14 -6.31 21.24
C GLU A 41 6.11 -7.25 20.53
N LEU A 42 6.83 -6.76 19.51
CA LEU A 42 7.86 -7.51 18.78
C LEU A 42 9.23 -7.54 19.47
N GLY A 43 9.32 -7.05 20.73
CA GLY A 43 10.57 -7.04 21.50
C GLY A 43 11.62 -6.05 20.99
N ASN A 44 11.23 -5.04 20.21
CA ASN A 44 12.15 -4.04 19.66
C ASN A 44 12.24 -2.81 20.57
N ASP A 45 13.42 -2.22 20.58
CA ASP A 45 13.72 -0.97 21.27
C ASP A 45 13.10 0.21 20.49
N GLU A 46 12.44 1.15 21.17
CA GLU A 46 11.64 2.25 20.57
C GLU A 46 12.46 3.26 19.73
N ARG A 47 13.75 3.01 19.55
CA ARG A 47 14.74 3.96 19.04
C ARG A 47 15.03 3.83 17.55
N ASP A 48 14.61 2.73 16.92
CA ASP A 48 14.86 2.52 15.49
C ASP A 48 13.84 3.30 14.63
N PRO A 49 14.29 4.02 13.58
CA PRO A 49 13.39 4.69 12.67
C PRO A 49 12.49 3.68 11.94
N PRO A 50 11.28 4.08 11.51
CA PRO A 50 10.45 3.24 10.66
C PRO A 50 11.19 2.93 9.36
N PHE A 51 10.95 1.74 8.82
CA PHE A 51 11.52 1.30 7.55
C PHE A 51 10.42 1.03 6.52
N PHE A 52 10.80 1.03 5.25
CA PHE A 52 9.86 0.80 4.16
C PHE A 52 10.10 -0.57 3.51
N PHE A 53 9.00 -1.22 3.14
CA PHE A 53 8.98 -2.34 2.21
C PHE A 53 7.86 -2.11 1.19
N THR A 54 7.77 -2.97 0.18
CA THR A 54 6.79 -2.81 -0.90
C THR A 54 6.03 -4.10 -1.16
N LYS A 55 4.81 -3.94 -1.67
CA LYS A 55 4.04 -5.01 -2.33
C LYS A 55 3.89 -4.68 -3.82
N PRO A 56 3.82 -5.68 -4.71
CA PRO A 56 3.53 -5.39 -6.11
C PRO A 56 2.11 -4.84 -6.24
N ALA A 57 1.85 -4.01 -7.26
CA ALA A 57 0.59 -3.28 -7.37
C ALA A 57 -0.64 -4.21 -7.50
N ASP A 58 -0.45 -5.36 -8.12
CA ASP A 58 -1.45 -6.42 -8.33
C ASP A 58 -1.68 -7.31 -7.10
N ALA A 59 -1.00 -7.07 -5.97
CA ALA A 59 -1.31 -7.72 -4.70
C ALA A 59 -2.49 -7.06 -3.96
N VAL A 60 -2.92 -5.87 -4.37
CA VAL A 60 -4.08 -5.20 -3.77
C VAL A 60 -5.38 -5.85 -4.25
N VAL A 61 -6.32 -6.03 -3.34
CA VAL A 61 -7.68 -6.50 -3.63
C VAL A 61 -8.70 -5.54 -3.03
N ASP A 62 -9.89 -5.49 -3.61
CA ASP A 62 -10.97 -4.64 -3.09
C ASP A 62 -11.42 -5.11 -1.70
N SER A 63 -11.92 -4.17 -0.89
CA SER A 63 -12.48 -4.48 0.43
C SER A 63 -13.63 -5.48 0.32
N GLY A 64 -13.61 -6.51 1.17
CA GLY A 64 -14.59 -7.59 1.15
C GLY A 64 -14.29 -8.72 0.15
N ALA A 65 -13.17 -8.65 -0.58
CA ALA A 65 -12.71 -9.77 -1.39
C ALA A 65 -12.36 -11.00 -0.52
N GLU A 66 -12.62 -12.19 -1.04
CA GLU A 66 -12.14 -13.44 -0.44
C GLU A 66 -10.64 -13.59 -0.73
N ILE A 67 -9.84 -13.79 0.31
CA ILE A 67 -8.39 -13.95 0.21
C ILE A 67 -8.05 -15.43 0.44
N SER A 68 -7.45 -16.08 -0.57
CA SER A 68 -6.96 -17.45 -0.43
C SER A 68 -5.80 -17.53 0.56
N TYR A 69 -5.78 -18.58 1.39
CA TYR A 69 -4.65 -18.84 2.28
C TYR A 69 -3.37 -19.10 1.46
N PRO A 70 -2.26 -18.38 1.69
CA PRO A 70 -1.09 -18.47 0.82
C PRO A 70 -0.32 -19.79 1.03
N PRO A 71 0.32 -20.31 -0.03
CA PRO A 71 1.19 -21.48 0.11
C PRO A 71 2.45 -21.12 0.93
N LEU A 72 3.19 -22.15 1.38
CA LEU A 72 4.47 -22.02 2.08
C LEU A 72 4.42 -21.31 3.45
N THR A 73 3.24 -21.22 4.08
CA THR A 73 3.10 -20.82 5.48
C THR A 73 2.09 -21.72 6.20
N ALA A 74 2.23 -21.80 7.53
CA ALA A 74 1.23 -22.37 8.44
C ALA A 74 0.79 -21.33 9.49
N ASN A 75 1.27 -20.09 9.38
CA ASN A 75 1.03 -19.02 10.34
C ASN A 75 0.89 -17.68 9.60
N LEU A 76 -0.33 -17.36 9.16
CA LEU A 76 -0.65 -16.11 8.47
C LEU A 76 -1.09 -15.07 9.49
N HIS A 77 -0.43 -13.91 9.51
CA HIS A 77 -0.72 -12.80 10.43
C HIS A 77 -1.53 -11.72 9.72
N HIS A 78 -2.34 -10.98 10.49
CA HIS A 78 -3.07 -9.82 10.00
C HIS A 78 -2.51 -8.54 10.63
N GLU A 79 -2.42 -7.49 9.83
CA GLU A 79 -2.01 -6.15 10.25
C GLU A 79 -3.00 -5.16 9.62
N ILE A 80 -3.74 -4.41 10.46
CA ILE A 80 -4.65 -3.37 9.98
C ILE A 80 -3.88 -2.05 9.87
N GLU A 81 -3.99 -1.38 8.72
CA GLU A 81 -3.27 -0.15 8.44
C GLU A 81 -4.19 0.89 7.80
N LEU A 82 -3.91 2.17 8.05
CA LEU A 82 -4.46 3.26 7.25
C LEU A 82 -3.71 3.32 5.91
N VAL A 83 -4.43 3.25 4.81
CA VAL A 83 -3.88 3.43 3.46
C VAL A 83 -3.99 4.91 3.06
N VAL A 84 -2.98 5.42 2.35
CA VAL A 84 -2.96 6.78 1.82
C VAL A 84 -2.74 6.72 0.32
N ALA A 85 -3.72 7.19 -0.46
CA ALA A 85 -3.64 7.25 -1.92
C ALA A 85 -2.99 8.57 -2.36
N ILE A 86 -1.95 8.51 -3.18
CA ILE A 86 -1.19 9.69 -3.63
C ILE A 86 -1.67 10.13 -5.02
N GLY A 87 -2.17 11.36 -5.13
CA GLY A 87 -2.68 11.92 -6.39
C GLY A 87 -1.71 12.83 -7.14
N LYS A 88 -0.67 13.32 -6.47
CA LYS A 88 0.28 14.27 -7.05
C LYS A 88 1.72 13.76 -6.91
N ALA A 89 2.43 13.69 -8.02
CA ALA A 89 3.86 13.34 -8.02
C ALA A 89 4.70 14.44 -7.34
N GLY A 90 5.84 14.05 -6.77
CA GLY A 90 6.82 14.96 -6.20
C GLY A 90 8.11 14.23 -5.82
N PHE A 91 9.19 14.99 -5.64
CA PHE A 91 10.49 14.49 -5.19
C PHE A 91 11.02 15.44 -4.13
N ARG A 92 11.49 14.90 -2.99
CA ARG A 92 11.91 15.69 -1.81
C ARG A 92 10.84 16.70 -1.36
N ILE A 93 9.61 16.21 -1.22
CA ILE A 93 8.45 17.03 -0.82
C ILE A 93 8.68 17.58 0.60
N PRO A 94 8.58 18.89 0.82
CA PRO A 94 8.64 19.46 2.17
C PRO A 94 7.52 18.90 3.06
N ARG A 95 7.81 18.68 4.34
CA ARG A 95 6.83 18.12 5.29
C ARG A 95 5.51 18.91 5.33
N ALA A 96 5.58 20.24 5.25
CA ALA A 96 4.41 21.12 5.27
C ALA A 96 3.48 20.92 4.05
N ASP A 97 4.02 20.46 2.93
CA ASP A 97 3.29 20.30 1.67
C ASP A 97 2.80 18.85 1.47
N ALA A 98 3.23 17.90 2.31
CA ALA A 98 3.02 16.47 2.10
C ALA A 98 1.54 16.10 1.93
N LEU A 99 0.64 16.67 2.74
CA LEU A 99 -0.79 16.36 2.66
C LEU A 99 -1.44 16.88 1.38
N ALA A 100 -0.88 17.91 0.72
CA ALA A 100 -1.37 18.39 -0.57
C ALA A 100 -1.10 17.40 -1.72
N HIS A 101 -0.35 16.32 -1.48
CA HIS A 101 -0.13 15.24 -2.44
C HIS A 101 -1.08 14.04 -2.25
N VAL A 102 -1.83 14.01 -1.14
CA VAL A 102 -2.79 12.95 -0.84
C VAL A 102 -4.07 13.20 -1.64
N TRP A 103 -4.52 12.18 -2.35
CA TRP A 103 -5.80 12.17 -3.06
C TRP A 103 -6.93 11.71 -2.16
N GLY A 104 -6.68 10.70 -1.32
CA GLY A 104 -7.68 10.11 -0.43
C GLY A 104 -7.06 9.08 0.52
N TYR A 105 -7.94 8.47 1.32
CA TYR A 105 -7.63 7.40 2.28
C TYR A 105 -8.56 6.22 2.03
#